data_AF-A0A350YT43-F1
#
_entry.id   AF-A0A350YT43-F1
#
_cell.length_a   1.000
_cell.length_b   1.000
_cell.length_c   1.000
_cell.angle_alpha   90.00
_cell.angle_beta   90.00
_cell.angle_gamma   90.00
#
_symmetry.space_group_name_H-M   'P 1'
#
loop_
_entity.id
_entity.type
_entity.pdbx_description
1 polymer ?
#
loop_
_entity_poly.entity_id
_entity_poly.type
_entity_poly.pdbx_seq_one_letter_code
_entity_poly.pdbx_strand_id
1 'polypeptide(L)' 'QKGIIIGKGGAMLKKVGTMARQEAEEFFNKKIFLELYVKIAKEWREKDSSLRKFGYFADEA' A
#
# COMPACT_ATOMS: atom_id res chain seq x y z
N GLN A 1 -7.15 -3.82 -12.74
CA GLN A 1 -6.69 -4.08 -11.36
C GLN A 1 -7.39 -3.23 -10.29
N LYS A 2 -7.54 -1.91 -10.46
CA LYS A 2 -8.12 -1.02 -9.43
C LYS A 2 -9.42 -1.53 -8.79
N GLY A 3 -10.37 -2.06 -9.56
CA GLY A 3 -11.63 -2.60 -9.03
C GLY A 3 -11.47 -3.81 -8.10
N ILE A 4 -10.48 -4.67 -8.33
CA ILE A 4 -10.20 -5.86 -7.50
C ILE A 4 -9.63 -5.43 -6.15
N ILE A 5 -8.68 -4.49 -6.15
CA ILE A 5 -8.02 -3.99 -4.94
C ILE A 5 -9.02 -3.24 -4.05
N ILE A 6 -9.92 -2.45 -4.65
CA ILE A 6 -10.97 -1.76 -3.90
C ILE A 6 -12.00 -2.78 -3.40
N GLY A 7 -12.40 -3.75 -4.23
CA GLY A 7 -13.48 -4.69 -3.94
C GLY A 7 -14.86 -4.02 -3.99
N LYS A 8 -15.92 -4.81 -3.89
CA LYS A 8 -17.31 -4.29 -3.89
C LYS A 8 -17.49 -3.32 -2.73
N GLY A 9 -17.84 -2.06 -3.03
CA GLY A 9 -18.04 -1.02 -2.03
C GLY A 9 -16.80 -0.69 -1.18
N GLY A 10 -15.59 -0.97 -1.65
CA GLY A 10 -14.37 -0.73 -0.88
C GLY A 10 -14.05 -1.80 0.17
N ALA A 11 -14.77 -2.91 0.19
CA ALA A 11 -14.61 -3.95 1.22
C ALA A 11 -13.19 -4.52 1.30
N MET A 12 -12.51 -4.69 0.16
CA MET A 12 -11.16 -5.25 0.15
C MET A 12 -10.12 -4.24 0.63
N LEU A 13 -10.24 -2.98 0.20
CA LEU A 13 -9.38 -1.90 0.69
C LEU A 13 -9.52 -1.70 2.20
N LYS A 14 -10.77 -1.75 2.71
CA LYS A 14 -11.05 -1.68 4.15
C LYS A 14 -10.42 -2.84 4.91
N LYS A 15 -10.50 -4.07 4.37
CA LYS A 15 -9.89 -5.26 4.99
C LYS A 15 -8.38 -5.11 5.10
N VAL A 16 -7.71 -4.79 3.99
CA VAL A 16 -6.25 -4.60 3.96
C VAL A 16 -5.82 -3.47 4.90
N GLY A 17 -6.50 -2.32 4.85
CA GLY A 17 -6.18 -1.19 5.74
C GLY A 17 -6.42 -1.49 7.21
N THR A 18 -7.43 -2.30 7.55
CA THR A 18 -7.69 -2.70 8.94
C THR A 18 -6.57 -3.59 9.47
N MET A 19 -6.17 -4.61 8.70
CA MET A 19 -5.10 -5.52 9.09
C MET A 19 -3.76 -4.80 9.25
N ALA A 20 -3.37 -4.00 8.25
CA ALA A 20 -2.13 -3.22 8.31
C ALA A 20 -2.10 -2.22 9.46
N ARG A 21 -3.24 -1.57 9.77
CA ARG A 21 -3.36 -0.66 10.91
C ARG A 21 -3.19 -1.41 12.24
N GLN A 22 -3.80 -2.60 12.39
CA GLN A 22 -3.67 -3.39 13.62
C GLN A 22 -2.21 -3.78 13.88
N GLU A 23 -1.51 -4.30 12.87
CA GLU A 23 -0.09 -4.64 12.97
C GLU A 23 0.76 -3.41 13.31
N ALA A 24 0.47 -2.25 12.69
CA ALA A 24 1.17 -1.01 13.03
C ALA A 24 0.88 -0.54 14.47
N GLU A 25 -0.38 -0.59 14.92
CA GLU A 25 -0.73 -0.20 16.29
C GLU A 25 -0.03 -1.07 17.33
N GLU A 26 0.09 -2.38 17.06
CA GLU A 26 0.83 -3.32 17.90
C GLU A 26 2.33 -2.98 17.92
N PHE A 27 2.93 -2.76 16.74
CA PHE A 27 4.35 -2.45 16.63
C PHE A 27 4.74 -1.13 17.31
N PHE A 28 3.93 -0.08 17.12
CA PHE A 28 4.19 1.24 17.69
C PHE A 28 3.60 1.44 19.10
N ASN A 29 2.83 0.47 19.60
CA ASN A 29 2.09 0.50 20.86
C ASN A 29 1.27 1.79 21.06
N LYS A 30 0.63 2.27 19.99
CA LYS A 30 -0.13 3.54 19.94
C LYS A 30 -1.31 3.41 18.99
N LYS A 31 -2.32 4.26 19.17
CA LYS A 31 -3.43 4.39 18.22
C LYS A 31 -2.96 5.08 16.94
N ILE A 32 -3.35 4.54 15.78
CA ILE A 32 -2.95 5.01 14.46
C ILE A 32 -4.20 5.17 13.60
N PHE A 33 -4.34 6.35 12.98
CA PHE A 33 -5.25 6.54 11.87
C PHE A 33 -4.51 6.30 10.56
N LEU A 34 -4.92 5.26 9.81
CA LEU A 34 -4.31 4.89 8.53
C LEU A 34 -5.26 5.23 7.37
N GLU A 35 -4.88 6.21 6.57
CA GLU A 35 -5.61 6.59 5.35
C GLU A 35 -4.92 6.02 4.10
N LEU A 36 -5.68 5.35 3.24
CA LEU A 36 -5.16 4.65 2.06
C LEU A 36 -5.87 5.08 0.78
N TYR A 37 -5.10 5.20 -0.31
CA TYR A 37 -5.60 5.58 -1.64
C TYR A 37 -5.13 4.62 -2.72
N VAL A 38 -6.03 4.24 -3.62
CA VAL A 38 -5.68 3.40 -4.78
C VAL A 38 -5.49 4.27 -6.02
N LYS A 39 -4.24 4.35 -6.50
CA LYS A 39 -3.85 5.03 -7.74
C LYS A 39 -3.43 4.01 -8.81
N ILE A 40 -3.69 4.33 -10.08
CA ILE A 40 -3.18 3.55 -11.21
C ILE A 40 -1.95 4.27 -11.75
N ALA A 41 -0.83 3.56 -11.82
CA ALA A 41 0.36 4.00 -12.54
C ALA A 41 0.60 3.05 -13.72
N LYS A 42 0.56 3.58 -14.94
CA LYS A 42 0.75 2.77 -16.16
C LYS A 42 2.21 2.31 -16.26
N GLU A 43 2.41 1.01 -16.48
CA GLU A 43 3.73 0.37 -16.71
C GLU A 43 4.76 0.73 -15.62
N TRP A 44 4.33 0.92 -14.37
CA TRP A 44 5.23 1.36 -13.30
C TRP A 44 6.36 0.37 -13.00
N ARG A 45 6.15 -0.92 -13.31
CA ARG A 45 7.16 -1.98 -13.15
C ARG A 45 8.30 -1.91 -14.16
N GLU A 46 8.10 -1.21 -15.28
CA GLU A 46 9.10 -1.03 -16.34
C GLU A 46 9.82 0.32 -16.22
N LYS A 47 9.38 1.17 -15.28
CA LYS A 47 9.93 2.51 -15.07
C LYS A 47 10.90 2.49 -13.90
N ASP A 48 12.19 2.59 -14.19
CA ASP A 48 13.26 2.68 -13.19
C ASP A 48 12.97 3.75 -12.13
N SER A 49 12.46 4.91 -12.53
CA SER A 49 12.09 5.99 -11.60
C SER A 49 10.98 5.58 -10.62
N SER A 50 10.03 4.75 -11.05
CA SER A 50 8.93 4.27 -10.21
C SER A 50 9.44 3.19 -9.25
N LEU A 51 10.25 2.26 -9.75
CA LEU A 51 10.88 1.22 -8.95
C LEU A 51 11.80 1.81 -7.86
N ARG A 52 12.64 2.81 -8.20
CA ARG A 52 13.47 3.54 -7.24
C ARG A 52 12.62 4.23 -6.18
N LYS A 53 11.55 4.91 -6.59
CA LYS A 53 10.64 5.60 -5.67
C LYS A 53 9.94 4.64 -4.69
N PHE A 54 9.64 3.42 -5.12
CA PHE A 54 9.00 2.42 -4.26
C PHE A 54 10.00 1.59 -3.43
N GLY A 55 11.31 1.85 -3.55
CA GLY A 55 12.34 1.17 -2.77
C GLY A 55 12.77 -0.19 -3.30
N TYR A 56 12.40 -0.58 -4.53
CA TYR A 56 12.73 -1.89 -5.11
C TYR A 56 14.20 -2.04 -5.58
N PHE A 57 15.02 -1.00 -5.49
CA PHE A 57 16.47 -1.04 -5.79
C PHE A 57 17.34 -0.85 -4.54
N ALA A 58 16.81 -1.17 -3.36
CA ALA A 58 17.54 -1.05 -2.10
C ALA A 58 18.47 -2.26 -1.89
N ASP A 59 19.52 -2.39 -2.72
CA ASP A 59 20.62 -3.36 -2.54
C ASP A 59 21.93 -2.85 -3.18
N GLU A 60 22.26 -1.57 -2.96
CA GLU A 60 23.63 -1.06 -3.10
C GLU A 60 23.97 -0.23 -1.85
N ALA A 61 24.18 -0.94 -0.73
CA ALA A 61 24.77 -0.40 0.50
C ALA A 61 25.64 -1.47 1.16
#